data_AF-A0A287CWK8-F1
#
_entry.id   AF-A0A287CWK8-F1
#
_cell.length_a   1.000
_cell.length_b   1.000
_cell.length_c   1.000
_cell.angle_alpha   90.00
_cell.angle_beta   90.00
_cell.angle_gamma   90.00
#
_symmetry.space_group_name_H-M   'P 1'
#
loop_
_entity.id
_entity.type
_entity.pdbx_description
1 polymer ?
#
loop_
_entity_poly.entity_id
_entity_poly.type
_entity_poly.pdbx_seq_one_letter_code
_entity_poly.pdbx_strand_id
1 'polypeptide(L)'
;MIPTVGFNMSKITKGNVTIKLWDIGRQPRFHSMWERYCQIVSAIVYMVDASDQEKIEASKNELHNSLDKPQLQGIPVLVLGNKQDLPGALDDKELIEKMNLSKDNTDITLLWLIQNSKSQRS
;
A
#
# COMPACT_ATOMS: atom_id res chain seq x y z
N MET A 1 14.87 14.37 -2.86
CA MET A 1 13.66 13.61 -3.24
C MET A 1 12.49 14.59 -3.20
N ILE A 2 11.77 14.78 -4.30
CA ILE A 2 10.57 15.64 -4.31
C ILE A 2 9.42 14.73 -3.85
N PRO A 3 8.76 15.02 -2.72
CA PRO A 3 7.59 14.24 -2.31
C PRO A 3 6.54 14.30 -3.42
N THR A 4 5.74 13.26 -3.62
CA THR A 4 4.59 13.33 -4.53
C THR A 4 3.71 14.50 -4.12
N VAL A 5 3.75 15.59 -4.90
CA VAL A 5 2.94 16.79 -4.68
C VAL A 5 1.60 16.52 -5.37
N GLY A 6 0.63 16.03 -4.60
CA GLY A 6 -0.74 15.90 -5.06
C GLY A 6 -1.17 14.48 -5.37
N PHE A 7 -1.81 14.34 -6.53
CA PHE A 7 -2.62 13.19 -6.92
C PHE A 7 -2.29 12.82 -8.36
N ASN A 8 -1.93 11.57 -8.61
CA ASN A 8 -1.59 11.09 -9.95
C ASN A 8 -2.45 9.89 -10.31
N MET A 9 -3.03 9.93 -11.52
CA MET A 9 -3.82 8.84 -12.08
C MET A 9 -3.07 8.25 -13.26
N SER A 10 -2.76 6.96 -13.17
CA SER A 10 -2.12 6.20 -14.23
C SER A 10 -3.06 5.12 -14.74
N LYS A 11 -3.20 4.99 -16.06
CA LYS A 11 -4.01 3.95 -16.69
C LYS A 11 -3.08 2.98 -17.41
N ILE A 12 -3.10 1.72 -17.01
CA ILE A 12 -2.36 0.64 -17.66
C ILE A 12 -3.37 -0.25 -18.38
N THR A 13 -3.18 -0.47 -19.67
CA THR A 13 -4.01 -1.39 -20.46
C THR A 13 -3.14 -2.51 -21.01
N LYS A 14 -3.50 -3.76 -20.73
CA LYS A 14 -2.81 -4.95 -21.24
C LYS A 14 -3.86 -5.93 -21.78
N GLY A 15 -3.88 -6.11 -23.10
CA GLY A 15 -4.94 -6.85 -23.77
C GLY A 15 -6.32 -6.23 -23.50
N ASN A 16 -7.27 -7.05 -23.03
CA ASN A 16 -8.63 -6.61 -22.71
C ASN A 16 -8.79 -6.11 -21.27
N VAL A 17 -7.70 -6.01 -20.50
CA VAL A 17 -7.73 -5.57 -19.11
C VAL A 17 -7.20 -4.14 -19.00
N THR A 18 -7.98 -3.28 -18.34
CA THR A 18 -7.60 -1.90 -18.02
C THR A 18 -7.55 -1.73 -16.51
N ILE A 19 -6.42 -1.29 -15.99
CA ILE A 19 -6.19 -0.97 -14.59
C ILE A 19 -6.01 0.55 -14.46
N LYS A 20 -6.76 1.18 -13.56
CA LYS A 20 -6.58 2.58 -13.18
C LYS A 20 -5.93 2.61 -11.79
N LEU A 21 -4.75 3.20 -11.71
CA LEU A 21 -3.98 3.38 -10.49
C LEU A 21 -4.10 4.84 -10.05
N TRP A 22 -4.38 5.04 -8.77
CA TRP A 22 -4.44 6.35 -8.15
C TRP A 22 -3.33 6.42 -7.10
N ASP A 23 -2.30 7.21 -7.34
CA ASP A 23 -1.25 7.52 -6.37
C ASP A 23 -1.64 8.77 -5.59
N ILE A 24 -1.71 8.63 -4.27
CA ILE A 24 -2.19 9.64 -3.35
C ILE A 24 -1.06 9.93 -2.37
N GLY A 25 -0.60 11.18 -2.34
CA GLY A 25 0.48 11.58 -1.43
C GLY A 25 0.11 11.36 0.04
N ARG A 26 1.05 10.83 0.83
CA ARG A 26 0.88 10.50 2.26
C ARG A 26 0.84 11.71 3.20
N GLN A 27 0.80 12.93 2.67
CA GLN A 27 0.75 14.12 3.51
C GLN A 27 -0.67 14.31 4.07
N PRO A 28 -0.84 14.73 5.34
CA PRO A 28 -2.16 14.87 5.97
C PRO A 28 -3.15 15.71 5.16
N ARG A 29 -2.67 16.72 4.42
CA ARG A 29 -3.47 17.57 3.53
C ARG A 29 -4.19 16.80 2.39
N PHE A 30 -3.80 15.57 2.11
CA PHE A 30 -4.41 14.71 1.08
C PHE A 30 -5.29 13.60 1.66
N HIS A 31 -5.42 13.47 2.98
CA HIS A 31 -6.32 12.48 3.61
C HIS A 31 -7.79 12.67 3.23
N SER A 32 -8.23 13.90 2.96
CA SER A 32 -9.58 14.17 2.43
C SER A 32 -9.79 13.64 1.01
N MET A 33 -8.72 13.47 0.23
CA MET A 33 -8.80 12.87 -1.10
C MET A 33 -8.98 11.36 -1.02
N TRP A 34 -8.38 10.70 -0.02
CA TRP A 34 -8.58 9.27 0.23
C TRP A 34 -10.06 8.91 0.31
N GLU A 35 -10.82 9.61 1.16
CA GLU A 35 -12.25 9.33 1.37
C GLU A 35 -13.10 9.42 0.10
N ARG A 36 -12.71 10.28 -0.85
CA ARG A 36 -13.45 10.48 -2.10
C ARG A 36 -13.16 9.42 -3.15
N TYR A 37 -11.91 8.94 -3.24
CA TYR A 37 -11.50 8.00 -4.29
C TYR A 37 -11.59 6.54 -3.85
N CYS A 38 -11.46 6.28 -2.55
CA CYS A 38 -11.65 4.97 -1.95
C CYS A 38 -13.04 4.36 -2.20
N GLN A 39 -14.06 5.17 -2.47
CA GLN A 39 -15.41 4.70 -2.82
C GLN A 39 -15.52 4.02 -4.19
N ILE A 40 -14.49 4.13 -5.05
CA ILE A 40 -14.56 3.71 -6.47
C ILE A 40 -13.46 2.69 -6.81
N VAL A 41 -12.67 2.24 -5.83
CA VAL A 41 -11.58 1.28 -6.07
C VAL A 41 -12.02 -0.14 -5.81
N SER A 42 -11.55 -1.07 -6.64
CA SER A 42 -11.79 -2.51 -6.47
C SER A 42 -10.81 -3.17 -5.51
N ALA A 43 -9.69 -2.51 -5.20
CA ALA A 43 -8.67 -2.98 -4.28
C ALA A 43 -7.78 -1.80 -3.83
N ILE A 44 -7.16 -1.93 -2.66
CA ILE A 44 -6.16 -1.00 -2.13
C ILE A 44 -4.79 -1.68 -2.15
N VAL A 45 -3.75 -0.93 -2.53
CA VAL A 45 -2.36 -1.34 -2.34
C VAL A 45 -1.71 -0.37 -1.35
N TYR A 46 -1.33 -0.88 -0.18
CA TYR A 46 -0.70 -0.12 0.90
C TYR A 46 0.79 -0.45 0.99
N MET A 47 1.64 0.53 0.67
CA MET A 47 3.09 0.35 0.72
C MET A 47 3.67 0.76 2.07
N VAL A 48 4.47 -0.11 2.66
CA VAL A 48 5.20 0.11 3.90
C VAL A 48 6.70 0.09 3.60
N ASP A 49 7.49 0.96 4.22
CA ASP A 49 8.95 0.87 4.17
C ASP A 49 9.41 -0.16 5.20
N ALA A 50 9.80 -1.36 4.75
CA ALA A 50 10.19 -2.45 5.65
C ALA A 50 11.49 -2.16 6.41
N SER A 51 12.32 -1.25 5.90
CA SER A 51 13.60 -0.86 6.52
C SER A 51 13.47 0.18 7.65
N ASP A 52 12.35 0.90 7.69
CA ASP A 52 12.12 2.00 8.64
C ASP A 52 11.23 1.56 9.80
N GLN A 53 11.82 0.82 10.74
CA GLN A 53 11.09 0.21 11.85
C GLN A 53 10.42 1.22 12.78
N GLU A 54 10.96 2.44 12.90
CA GLU A 54 10.39 3.51 13.74
C GLU A 54 9.03 3.99 13.22
N LYS A 55 8.81 3.91 11.90
CA LYS A 55 7.57 4.36 11.27
C LYS A 55 6.51 3.27 11.13
N ILE A 56 6.84 2.01 11.43
CA ILE A 56 5.91 0.89 11.27
C ILE A 56 4.67 1.07 12.13
N GLU A 57 4.82 1.45 13.40
CA GLU A 57 3.67 1.63 14.30
C GLU A 57 2.76 2.78 13.82
N ALA A 58 3.33 3.88 13.34
CA ALA A 58 2.56 4.97 12.75
C ALA A 58 1.82 4.52 11.48
N SER A 59 2.48 3.74 10.62
CA SER A 59 1.91 3.20 9.39
C SER A 59 0.78 2.20 9.66
N LYS A 60 0.93 1.34 10.66
CA LYS A 60 -0.12 0.45 11.16
C LYS A 60 -1.35 1.26 11.58
N ASN A 61 -1.18 2.25 12.44
CA ASN A 61 -2.30 3.06 12.93
C ASN A 61 -3.01 3.80 11.80
N GLU A 62 -2.27 4.36 10.84
CA GLU A 62 -2.85 4.99 9.64
C GLU A 62 -3.67 4.00 8.80
N LEU A 63 -3.15 2.78 8.59
CA LEU A 63 -3.84 1.73 7.85
C LEU A 63 -5.15 1.33 8.55
N HIS A 64 -5.09 0.92 9.83
CA HIS A 64 -6.28 0.47 10.57
C HIS A 64 -7.35 1.58 10.69
N ASN A 65 -6.94 2.82 11.00
CA ASN A 65 -7.86 3.97 11.00
C ASN A 65 -8.53 4.22 9.64
N SER A 66 -7.87 3.83 8.55
CA SER A 66 -8.44 3.94 7.21
C SER A 66 -9.41 2.81 6.93
N LEU A 67 -9.06 1.58 7.32
CA LEU A 67 -9.92 0.40 7.14
C LEU A 67 -11.21 0.46 7.99
N ASP A 68 -11.19 1.15 9.12
CA ASP A 68 -12.38 1.40 9.94
C ASP A 68 -13.41 2.31 9.26
N LYS A 69 -13.05 2.97 8.16
CA LYS A 69 -13.97 3.86 7.45
C LYS A 69 -15.04 3.06 6.70
N PRO A 70 -16.33 3.40 6.80
CA PRO A 70 -17.41 2.69 6.13
C PRO A 70 -17.23 2.57 4.61
N GLN A 71 -16.56 3.55 3.99
CA GLN A 71 -16.30 3.57 2.54
C GLN A 71 -15.30 2.51 2.09
N LEU A 72 -14.53 1.94 3.02
CA LEU A 72 -13.47 0.97 2.75
C LEU A 72 -13.83 -0.46 3.19
N GLN A 73 -15.00 -0.64 3.81
CA GLN A 73 -15.48 -1.96 4.19
C GLN A 73 -15.66 -2.87 2.97
N GLY A 74 -15.09 -4.08 3.05
CA GLY A 74 -15.19 -5.09 2.00
C GLY A 74 -14.29 -4.85 0.78
N ILE A 75 -13.43 -3.82 0.80
CA ILE A 75 -12.44 -3.62 -0.25
C ILE A 75 -11.18 -4.42 0.11
N PRO A 76 -10.71 -5.33 -0.75
CA PRO A 76 -9.50 -6.10 -0.47
C PRO A 76 -8.27 -5.20 -0.43
N VAL A 77 -7.38 -5.48 0.52
CA VAL A 77 -6.18 -4.68 0.78
C VAL A 77 -4.94 -5.55 0.61
N LEU A 78 -4.02 -5.07 -0.22
CA LEU A 78 -2.70 -5.65 -0.43
C LEU A 78 -1.67 -4.79 0.28
N VAL A 79 -1.01 -5.33 1.30
CA VAL A 79 0.12 -4.65 1.97
C VAL A 79 1.44 -5.10 1.33
N LEU A 80 2.30 -4.16 0.98
CA LEU A 80 3.62 -4.42 0.36
C LEU A 80 4.74 -3.84 1.22
N GLY A 81 5.66 -4.69 1.67
CA GLY A 81 6.92 -4.28 2.28
C GLY A 81 7.95 -3.87 1.22
N ASN A 82 8.20 -2.57 1.10
CA ASN A 82 9.20 -2.00 0.19
C ASN A 82 10.58 -1.91 0.86
N LYS A 83 11.65 -1.84 0.06
CA LYS A 83 13.06 -1.72 0.50
C LYS A 83 13.59 -2.89 1.33
N GLN A 84 13.16 -4.11 1.01
CA GLN A 84 13.69 -5.34 1.61
C GLN A 84 15.18 -5.59 1.30
N ASP A 85 15.76 -4.86 0.36
CA ASP A 85 17.19 -4.91 0.03
C ASP A 85 18.08 -4.20 1.05
N LEU A 86 17.52 -3.37 1.93
CA LEU A 86 18.28 -2.60 2.92
C LEU A 86 18.52 -3.38 4.21
N PRO A 87 19.69 -3.17 4.87
CA PRO A 87 19.96 -3.82 6.15
C PRO A 87 18.97 -3.37 7.22
N GLY A 88 18.49 -4.33 8.01
CA GLY A 88 17.49 -4.08 9.06
C GLY A 88 16.04 -4.04 8.56
N ALA A 89 15.80 -4.37 7.28
CA ALA A 89 14.45 -4.55 6.75
C ALA A 89 13.75 -5.75 7.38
N LEU A 90 12.48 -5.55 7.73
CA LEU A 90 11.61 -6.57 8.30
C LEU A 90 11.30 -7.65 7.25
N ASP A 91 11.35 -8.90 7.69
CA ASP A 91 10.86 -10.01 6.89
C ASP A 91 9.32 -10.06 6.87
N ASP A 92 8.77 -10.95 6.04
CA ASP A 92 7.33 -11.05 5.84
C ASP A 92 6.57 -11.37 7.15
N LYS A 93 7.14 -12.21 8.01
CA LYS A 93 6.51 -12.62 9.27
C LYS A 93 6.53 -11.47 10.27
N GLU A 94 7.66 -10.80 10.40
CA GLU A 94 7.82 -9.63 11.26
C GLU A 94 6.89 -8.49 10.81
N LEU A 95 6.75 -8.29 9.50
CA LEU A 95 5.85 -7.26 8.97
C LEU A 95 4.38 -7.61 9.25
N ILE A 96 3.97 -8.86 9.07
CA ILE A 96 2.62 -9.34 9.42
C ILE A 96 2.31 -9.07 10.88
N GLU A 97 3.24 -9.43 11.76
CA GLU A 97 3.09 -9.29 13.21
C GLU A 97 3.04 -7.81 13.61
N LYS A 98 4.00 -7.00 13.18
CA LYS A 98 4.08 -5.58 13.55
C LYS A 98 2.95 -4.75 12.95
N MET A 99 2.44 -5.09 11.77
CA MET A 99 1.31 -4.40 11.14
C MET A 99 -0.05 -4.95 11.61
N ASN A 100 -0.06 -6.00 12.45
CA ASN A 100 -1.26 -6.68 12.92
C ASN A 100 -2.21 -7.10 11.78
N LEU A 101 -1.66 -7.82 10.80
CA LEU A 101 -2.37 -8.27 9.59
C LEU A 101 -2.93 -9.70 9.73
N SER A 102 -3.20 -10.15 10.96
CA SER A 102 -3.66 -11.52 11.22
C SER A 102 -5.02 -11.80 10.55
N LYS A 103 -5.23 -13.07 10.21
CA LYS A 103 -6.31 -13.61 9.33
C LYS A 103 -7.75 -13.21 9.67
N ASP A 104 -8.00 -12.68 10.87
CA ASP A 104 -9.35 -12.36 11.34
C ASP A 104 -9.84 -10.99 10.84
N ASN A 105 -8.95 -10.15 10.30
CA ASN A 105 -9.32 -8.95 9.55
C ASN A 105 -9.43 -9.30 8.05
N THR A 106 -10.63 -9.79 7.72
CA THR A 106 -11.11 -10.19 6.39
C THR A 106 -10.56 -9.32 5.25
N ASP A 107 -9.97 -9.99 4.25
CA ASP A 107 -9.49 -9.49 2.95
C ASP A 107 -8.12 -8.78 2.86
N ILE A 108 -7.20 -9.01 3.81
CA ILE A 108 -5.79 -8.65 3.62
C ILE A 108 -5.03 -9.82 2.97
N THR A 109 -4.79 -9.73 1.66
CA THR A 109 -3.93 -10.69 0.94
C THR A 109 -2.54 -10.09 0.79
N LEU A 110 -1.53 -10.71 1.39
CA LEU A 110 -0.13 -10.38 1.12
C LEU A 110 0.29 -11.05 -0.19
N LEU A 111 0.35 -10.27 -1.26
CA LEU A 111 0.85 -10.71 -2.56
C LEU A 111 2.18 -10.03 -2.85
N TRP A 112 3.23 -10.84 -2.95
CA TRP A 112 4.56 -10.40 -3.29
C TRP A 112 4.62 -9.88 -4.74
N LEU A 113 4.86 -8.58 -4.92
CA LEU A 113 5.33 -8.00 -6.18
C LEU A 113 6.33 -6.88 -5.88
N ILE A 114 7.61 -7.26 -5.84
CA ILE A 114 8.76 -6.69 -6.57
C ILE A 114 10.02 -7.33 -5.95
N GLN A 115 10.48 -8.48 -6.47
CA GLN A 115 11.93 -8.62 -6.66
C GLN A 115 12.24 -8.16 -8.08
N ASN A 116 13.27 -7.34 -8.17
CA ASN A 116 14.06 -7.07 -9.37
C ASN A 116 13.33 -6.35 -10.52
N SER A 117 13.15 -5.04 -10.39
CA SER A 117 13.17 -4.15 -11.56
C SER A 117 14.60 -3.81 -12.06
N LYS A 118 15.63 -4.50 -11.54
CA LYS A 118 16.98 -4.47 -12.09
C LYS A 118 17.42 -5.86 -12.52
N SER A 119 17.02 -6.29 -13.71
CA SER A 119 17.88 -7.02 -14.66
C SER A 119 17.09 -7.31 -15.94
N GLN A 120 17.75 -7.16 -17.08
CA GLN A 120 17.29 -7.41 -18.45
C GLN A 120 16.49 -6.30 -19.13
N ARG A 121 17.17 -5.18 -19.38
CA ARG A 121 17.24 -4.67 -20.76
C ARG A 121 18.61 -5.09 -21.31
N SER A 122 18.62 -6.21 -22.01
CA SER A 122 19.57 -6.47 -23.10
C SER A 122 19.01 -5.85 -24.37
#